data_AF-A0A6V7M1L4-F1
#
_entry.id   AF-A0A6V7M1L4-F1
#
_cell.length_a   1.000
_cell.length_b   1.000
_cell.length_c   1.000
_cell.angle_alpha   90.00
_cell.angle_beta   90.00
_cell.angle_gamma   90.00
#
_symmetry.space_group_name_H-M   'P 1'
#
loop_
_entity.id
_entity.type
_entity.pdbx_description
1 polymer ?
#
loop_
_entity_poly.entity_id
_entity_poly.type
_entity_poly.pdbx_seq_one_letter_code
_entity_poly.pdbx_strand_id
1 'polypeptide(L)'
;ARRKQQGKPCPNRQCNGKLEVLSCRGHCGYPVTHFWRHTNHAIFFQAKGQHDHPRPEAKSTSEARRSAGAVRRVRGLALVLAHDAAVGSK
;
A
#
# COMPACT_ATOMS: atom_id res chain seq x y z
N ALA A 1 -3.01 -0.31 11.08
CA ALA A 1 -2.76 -0.76 9.69
C ALA A 1 -1.31 -1.20 9.45
N ARG A 2 -0.31 -0.35 9.68
CA ARG A 2 1.12 -0.63 9.43
C ARG A 2 1.64 -1.90 10.13
N ARG A 3 1.33 -2.11 11.41
CA ARG A 3 1.70 -3.34 12.16
C ARG A 3 1.20 -4.63 11.49
N LYS A 4 0.03 -4.58 10.83
CA LYS A 4 -0.52 -5.74 10.11
C LYS A 4 0.18 -6.00 8.76
N GLN A 5 0.94 -5.05 8.23
CA GLN A 5 1.67 -5.20 6.96
C GLN A 5 3.11 -5.67 7.17
N GLN A 6 3.72 -5.30 8.29
CA GLN A 6 5.06 -5.76 8.65
C GLN A 6 5.10 -7.29 8.76
N GLY A 7 6.19 -7.89 8.28
CA GLY A 7 6.40 -9.33 8.30
C GLY A 7 5.63 -10.11 7.23
N LYS A 8 4.76 -9.46 6.44
CA LYS A 8 4.15 -10.11 5.26
C LYS A 8 5.23 -10.44 4.22
N PRO A 9 5.04 -11.52 3.44
CA PRO A 9 5.96 -11.85 2.36
C PRO A 9 6.00 -10.73 1.32
N CYS A 10 7.16 -10.58 0.69
CA CYS A 10 7.36 -9.65 -0.42
C CYS A 10 6.36 -9.95 -1.54
N PRO A 11 5.68 -8.95 -2.13
CA PRO A 11 4.78 -9.16 -3.25
C PRO A 11 5.51 -9.53 -4.55
N ASN A 12 6.84 -9.34 -4.63
CA ASN A 12 7.64 -9.80 -5.76
C ASN A 12 7.85 -11.31 -5.69
N ARG A 13 7.38 -12.05 -6.70
CA ARG A 13 7.43 -13.53 -6.78
C ARG A 13 8.85 -14.10 -6.80
N GLN A 14 9.84 -13.32 -7.20
CA GLN A 14 11.25 -13.72 -7.22
C GLN A 14 11.97 -13.40 -5.89
N CYS A 15 11.25 -12.84 -4.90
CA CYS A 15 11.82 -12.43 -3.62
C CYS A 15 11.12 -13.16 -2.47
N ASN A 16 11.88 -13.92 -1.69
CA ASN A 16 11.38 -14.58 -0.47
C ASN A 16 11.52 -13.70 0.79
N GLY A 17 11.82 -12.42 0.61
CA GLY A 17 11.98 -11.46 1.71
C GLY A 17 10.67 -11.15 2.44
N LYS A 18 10.80 -10.47 3.58
CA LYS A 18 9.66 -9.95 4.36
C LYS A 18 9.57 -8.44 4.21
N LEU A 19 8.35 -7.91 4.31
CA LEU A 19 8.11 -6.47 4.30
C LEU A 19 8.48 -5.85 5.64
N GLU A 20 9.39 -4.89 5.58
CA GLU A 20 9.83 -4.09 6.71
C GLU A 20 9.53 -2.60 6.47
N VAL A 21 9.44 -1.83 7.56
CA VAL A 21 9.18 -0.39 7.48
C VAL A 21 10.51 0.34 7.52
N LEU A 22 10.88 0.94 6.39
CA LEU A 22 11.95 1.93 6.35
C LEU A 22 11.43 3.23 6.97
N SER A 23 12.06 3.66 8.06
CA SER A 23 11.69 4.89 8.78
C SER A 23 12.41 6.10 8.19
N CYS A 24 11.70 7.23 8.06
CA CYS A 24 12.32 8.49 7.68
C CYS A 24 13.09 9.10 8.86
N ARG A 25 14.31 9.56 8.62
CA ARG A 25 15.18 10.18 9.64
C ARG A 25 15.87 11.45 9.16
N GLY A 26 15.54 11.96 7.98
CA GLY A 26 16.22 13.13 7.42
C GLY A 26 15.82 14.49 8.00
N HIS A 27 15.31 14.52 9.24
CA HIS A 27 15.23 15.72 10.07
C HIS A 27 15.99 15.51 11.39
N CYS A 28 17.31 15.67 11.37
CA CYS A 28 18.19 15.48 12.55
C CYS A 28 17.97 14.13 13.28
N GLY A 29 17.77 13.03 12.53
CA GLY A 29 17.50 11.71 13.09
C GLY A 29 16.01 11.40 13.33
N TYR A 30 15.14 12.42 13.20
CA TYR A 30 13.70 12.30 13.33
C TYR A 30 12.99 12.31 11.96
N PRO A 31 11.73 11.85 11.87
CA PRO A 31 10.96 11.91 10.64
C PRO A 31 10.72 13.35 10.17
N VAL A 32 10.75 13.54 8.85
CA VAL A 32 10.33 14.79 8.20
C VAL A 32 8.87 15.09 8.54
N THR A 33 8.58 16.35 8.85
CA THR A 33 7.25 16.81 9.24
C THR A 33 6.71 17.86 8.27
N HIS A 34 5.39 17.88 8.12
CA HIS A 34 4.68 18.78 7.22
C HIS A 34 3.62 19.57 7.99
N PHE A 35 3.55 20.86 7.72
CA PHE A 35 2.61 21.79 8.34
C PHE A 35 1.75 22.44 7.26
N TRP A 36 0.44 22.40 7.49
CA TRP A 36 -0.55 23.01 6.63
C TRP A 36 -1.20 24.13 7.43
N ARG A 37 -1.15 25.36 6.91
CA ARG A 37 -1.74 26.53 7.56
C ARG A 37 -2.78 27.13 6.63
N HIS A 38 -4.02 27.14 7.11
CA HIS A 38 -5.11 27.80 6.41
C HIS A 38 -5.11 29.30 6.74
N THR A 39 -5.25 30.13 5.72
CA THR A 39 -5.46 31.58 5.85
C THR A 39 -6.67 31.96 5.01
N ASN A 40 -7.15 33.20 5.12
CA ASN A 40 -8.35 33.64 4.39
C ASN A 40 -8.19 33.58 2.87
N HIS A 41 -6.96 33.63 2.35
CA HIS A 41 -6.70 33.75 0.92
C HIS A 41 -5.99 32.53 0.33
N ALA A 42 -5.35 31.69 1.16
CA ALA A 42 -4.53 30.58 0.68
C ALA A 42 -4.27 29.52 1.77
N ILE A 43 -3.81 28.36 1.32
CA ILE A 43 -3.25 27.32 2.17
C ILE A 43 -1.73 27.31 1.97
N PHE A 44 -1.00 27.54 3.05
CA PHE A 44 0.46 27.45 3.04
C PHE A 44 0.91 26.06 3.47
N PHE A 45 1.94 25.56 2.80
CA PHE A 45 2.57 24.29 3.10
C PHE A 45 4.04 24.51 3.44
N GLN A 46 4.46 23.98 4.59
CA GLN A 46 5.85 24.03 5.04
C GLN A 46 6.32 22.63 5.43
N ALA A 47 7.52 22.25 4.99
CA ALA A 47 8.17 21.01 5.38
C ALA A 47 9.40 21.31 6.25
N LYS A 48 9.70 20.43 7.21
CA LYS A 48 10.92 20.49 8.03
C LYS A 48 11.74 19.20 7.85
N GLY A 49 12.94 19.36 7.32
CA GLY A 49 13.86 18.28 6.97
C GLY A 49 13.75 17.82 5.51
N GLN A 50 14.57 16.85 5.13
CA GLN A 50 14.63 16.27 3.79
C GLN A 50 14.45 14.76 3.87
N HIS A 51 13.69 14.15 2.96
CA HIS A 51 13.51 12.70 2.97
C HIS A 51 14.81 11.98 2.60
N ASP A 52 15.20 11.03 3.44
CA ASP A 52 16.41 10.20 3.35
C ASP A 52 16.13 8.78 2.86
N HIS A 53 14.97 8.58 2.23
CA HIS A 53 14.51 7.29 1.76
C HIS A 53 13.89 7.42 0.35
N PRO A 54 13.84 6.31 -0.42
CA PRO A 54 13.14 6.29 -1.70
C PRO A 54 11.67 6.68 -1.56
N ARG A 55 11.15 7.36 -2.59
CA ARG A 55 9.75 7.81 -2.61
C ARG A 55 8.81 6.59 -2.62
N PRO A 56 7.86 6.49 -1.67
CA PRO A 56 6.90 5.40 -1.67
C PRO A 56 5.92 5.54 -2.83
N GLU A 57 5.26 4.43 -3.18
CA GLU A 57 4.18 4.44 -4.17
C GLU A 57 3.04 5.38 -3.75
N ALA A 58 2.40 5.99 -4.75
CA ALA A 58 1.25 6.85 -4.52
C ALA A 58 0.09 6.09 -3.85
N LYS A 59 -0.74 6.82 -3.11
CA LYS A 59 -1.91 6.24 -2.44
C LYS A 59 -2.88 5.62 -3.47
N SER A 60 -3.17 6.33 -4.56
CA SER A 60 -4.07 5.89 -5.62
C SER A 60 -3.64 4.56 -6.26
N THR A 61 -2.35 4.41 -6.57
CA THR A 61 -1.80 3.16 -7.12
C THR A 61 -1.85 2.03 -6.10
N SER A 62 -1.59 2.33 -4.83
CA SER A 62 -1.68 1.37 -3.73
C SER A 62 -3.11 0.86 -3.52
N GLU A 63 -4.11 1.74 -3.63
CA GLU A 63 -5.53 1.40 -3.56
C GLU A 63 -5.97 0.57 -4.77
N ALA A 64 -5.54 0.95 -5.98
CA ALA A 64 -5.79 0.17 -7.19
C ALA A 64 -5.29 -1.29 -7.08
N ARG A 65 -4.09 -1.52 -6.51
CA ARG A 65 -3.58 -2.89 -6.28
C ARG A 65 -4.42 -3.68 -5.29
N ARG A 66 -4.93 -3.04 -4.23
CA ARG A 66 -5.83 -3.71 -3.26
C ARG A 66 -7.14 -4.12 -3.93
N SER A 67 -7.72 -3.22 -4.73
CA SER A 67 -8.96 -3.49 -5.46
C SER A 67 -8.77 -4.58 -6.52
N ALA A 68 -7.68 -4.55 -7.28
CA ALA A 68 -7.37 -5.57 -8.29
C ALA A 68 -7.16 -6.97 -7.68
N GLY A 69 -6.51 -7.06 -6.52
CA GLY A 69 -6.36 -8.32 -5.78
C GLY A 69 -7.69 -8.92 -5.32
N ALA A 70 -8.65 -8.07 -4.92
CA ALA A 70 -10.00 -8.51 -4.56
C ALA A 70 -10.76 -9.05 -5.79
N VAL A 71 -10.72 -8.34 -6.91
CA VAL A 71 -11.37 -8.75 -8.17
C VAL A 71 -10.85 -10.10 -8.66
N ARG A 72 -9.53 -10.34 -8.56
CA ARG A 72 -8.92 -11.61 -8.98
C ARG A 72 -9.39 -12.79 -8.11
N ARG A 73 -9.63 -12.55 -6.82
CA ARG A 73 -10.13 -13.57 -5.89
C ARG A 73 -11.59 -13.93 -6.15
N VAL A 74 -12.43 -12.93 -6.44
CA VAL A 74 -13.84 -13.13 -6.81
C VAL A 74 -13.97 -13.92 -8.12
N ARG A 75 -13.18 -13.57 -9.14
CA ARG A 75 -13.15 -14.31 -10.42
C ARG A 75 -12.70 -15.77 -10.24
N GLY A 76 -11.68 -16.01 -9.41
CA GLY A 76 -11.22 -17.37 -9.11
C GLY A 76 -12.30 -18.22 -8.43
N LEU A 77 -13.00 -17.64 -7.44
CA LEU A 77 -14.09 -18.34 -6.74
C LEU A 77 -15.28 -18.62 -7.67
N ALA A 78 -15.67 -17.65 -8.51
CA ALA A 78 -16.74 -17.83 -9.48
C ALA A 78 -16.46 -18.96 -10.47
N LEU A 79 -15.18 -19.13 -10.88
CA LEU A 79 -14.76 -20.18 -11.80
C LEU A 79 -14.80 -21.57 -11.14
N VAL A 80 -14.43 -21.67 -9.86
CA VAL A 80 -14.55 -22.91 -9.07
C VAL A 80 -16.02 -23.30 -8.88
N LEU A 81 -16.88 -22.33 -8.51
CA LEU A 81 -18.32 -22.59 -8.33
C LEU A 81 -19.01 -22.99 -9.64
N ALA A 82 -18.60 -22.39 -10.77
CA ALA A 82 -19.12 -22.76 -12.09
C ALA A 82 -18.70 -24.18 -12.49
N HIS A 83 -17.49 -24.62 -12.12
CA HIS A 83 -17.03 -25.98 -12.34
C HIS A 83 -17.82 -26.98 -11.48
N ASP A 84 -17.98 -26.72 -10.18
CA ASP A 84 -18.75 -27.59 -9.28
C ASP A 84 -20.21 -27.73 -9.72
N ALA A 85 -20.84 -26.63 -10.19
CA ALA A 85 -22.20 -26.67 -10.72
C ALA A 85 -22.32 -27.48 -12.03
N ALA A 86 -21.29 -27.43 -12.89
CA ALA A 86 -21.25 -28.21 -14.12
C ALA A 86 -21.00 -29.70 -13.87
N VAL A 87 -20.25 -30.04 -12.82
CA VAL A 87 -19.93 -31.43 -12.45
C VAL A 87 -21.06 -32.08 -11.65
N GLY A 88 -21.80 -31.32 -10.84
CA GLY A 88 -22.91 -31.83 -10.01
C GLY A 88 -24.23 -32.10 -10.74
N SER A 89 -24.33 -31.81 -12.05
CA SER A 89 -25.55 -32.00 -12.86
C SER A 89 -25.59 -33.33 -13.63
N LYS A 90 -24.80 -34.33 -13.23
CA LYS A 90 -24.70 -35.62 -13.93
C LYS A 90 -25.10 -36.80 -13.04
#